data_AF-A0AAN7VMQ5-F1
#
_entry.id   AF-A0AAN7VMQ5-F1
#
_cell.length_a   1.000
_cell.length_b   1.000
_cell.length_c   1.000
_cell.angle_alpha   90.00
_cell.angle_beta   90.00
_cell.angle_gamma   90.00
#
_symmetry.space_group_name_H-M   'P 1'
#
loop_
_entity.id
_entity.type
_entity.pdbx_description
1 polymer ?
#
loop_
_entity_poly.entity_id
_entity_poly.type
_entity_poly.pdbx_seq_one_letter_code
_entity_poly.pdbx_strand_id
1 'polypeptide(L)'
;MSSLMFSVIVTILILGFVYSWSAIEQTDNSQSHKGYCYSKIKGVGEMRKGEIKMKIGECVKVECTEGGLMVHTGCNPVKNDCNFLPNLTKFYPDCCPEVLCKASVNNTYT
;
A
#
# COMPACT_ATOMS: atom_id res chain seq x y z
N MET A 1 22.53 -5.36 29.81
CA MET A 1 21.88 -4.42 28.87
C MET A 1 21.99 -4.82 27.39
N SER A 2 23.03 -5.55 26.96
CA SER A 2 23.20 -5.95 25.54
C SER A 2 22.16 -6.97 25.03
N SER A 3 21.79 -7.98 25.84
CA SER A 3 20.86 -9.05 25.40
C SER A 3 19.41 -8.59 25.11
N LEU A 4 18.92 -7.54 25.77
CA LEU A 4 17.58 -6.99 25.54
C LEU A 4 17.53 -6.17 24.24
N MET A 5 18.62 -5.49 23.90
CA MET A 5 18.77 -4.75 22.64
C MET A 5 18.73 -5.69 21.43
N PHE A 6 19.44 -6.82 21.49
CA PHE A 6 19.40 -7.83 20.41
C PHE A 6 18.00 -8.42 20.20
N SER A 7 17.26 -8.69 21.28
CA SER A 7 15.89 -9.20 21.19
C SER A 7 14.93 -8.21 20.52
N VAL A 8 15.01 -6.92 20.85
CA VAL A 8 14.18 -5.87 20.24
C VAL A 8 14.51 -5.71 18.74
N ILE A 9 15.79 -5.71 18.38
CA ILE A 9 16.23 -5.58 16.97
C ILE A 9 15.72 -6.75 16.12
N VAL A 10 15.82 -7.98 16.64
CA VAL A 10 15.31 -9.18 15.94
C VAL A 10 13.79 -9.10 15.74
N THR A 11 13.04 -8.64 16.74
CA THR A 11 11.57 -8.53 16.64
C THR A 11 11.13 -7.52 15.56
N ILE A 12 11.82 -6.38 15.45
CA ILE A 12 11.54 -5.35 14.44
C ILE A 12 11.81 -5.87 13.02
N LEU A 13 12.86 -6.68 12.84
CA LEU A 13 13.20 -7.27 11.53
C LEU A 13 12.19 -8.33 11.07
N ILE A 14 11.60 -9.10 11.99
CA ILE A 14 10.63 -10.15 11.64
C ILE A 14 9.25 -9.53 11.30
N LEU A 15 8.91 -8.40 11.89
CA LEU A 15 7.64 -7.70 11.64
C LEU A 15 7.64 -6.82 10.38
N GLY A 16 8.80 -6.63 9.73
CA GLY A 16 8.97 -5.72 8.60
C GLY A 16 8.57 -6.26 7.22
N PHE A 17 8.07 -7.50 7.10
CA PHE A 17 7.82 -8.15 5.80
C PHE A 17 6.50 -7.77 5.11
N VAL A 18 5.91 -6.61 5.39
CA VAL A 18 4.88 -6.02 4.52
C VAL A 18 5.57 -5.12 3.50
N TYR A 19 6.00 -5.73 2.40
CA TYR A 19 6.49 -4.97 1.24
C TYR A 19 5.32 -4.22 0.60
N SER A 20 5.13 -2.96 0.98
CA SER A 20 4.23 -2.02 0.32
C SER A 20 5.01 -1.10 -0.60
N TRP A 21 4.38 -0.59 -1.67
CA TRP A 21 4.91 0.58 -2.38
C TRP A 21 4.19 1.83 -1.91
N SER A 22 4.92 2.95 -1.90
CA SER A 22 4.36 4.25 -1.63
C SER A 22 4.74 5.22 -2.74
N ALA A 23 3.78 6.03 -3.20
CA ALA A 23 4.03 7.14 -4.13
C ALA A 23 3.42 8.43 -3.58
N ILE A 24 4.04 9.57 -3.90
CA ILE A 24 3.58 10.88 -3.48
C ILE A 24 3.10 11.63 -4.71
N GLU A 25 1.83 12.05 -4.70
CA GLU A 25 1.25 12.92 -5.71
C GLU A 25 1.21 14.35 -5.17
N GLN A 26 1.71 15.30 -5.95
CA GLN A 26 1.47 16.71 -5.65
C GLN A 26 0.03 17.02 -5.95
N THR A 27 -0.68 17.52 -4.95
CA THR A 27 -2.06 17.95 -5.05
C THR A 27 -2.20 19.04 -6.11
N ASP A 28 -3.26 18.99 -6.92
CA ASP A 28 -3.56 20.06 -7.89
C ASP A 28 -3.88 21.36 -7.13
N ASN A 29 -2.87 22.21 -6.96
CA ASN A 29 -2.94 23.45 -6.20
C ASN A 29 -4.00 24.43 -6.72
N SER A 30 -4.47 24.25 -7.97
CA SER A 30 -5.55 25.08 -8.52
C SER A 30 -6.90 24.83 -7.86
N GLN A 31 -7.10 23.66 -7.26
CA GLN A 31 -8.34 23.25 -6.57
C GLN A 31 -8.12 22.88 -5.09
N SER A 32 -6.86 22.92 -4.64
CA SER A 32 -6.51 22.65 -3.25
C SER A 32 -6.80 23.88 -2.37
N HIS A 33 -7.83 23.81 -1.53
CA HIS A 33 -8.14 24.85 -0.55
C HIS A 33 -7.30 24.68 0.74
N LYS A 34 -7.13 25.76 1.52
CA LYS A 34 -6.47 25.69 2.85
C LYS A 34 -7.14 24.62 3.72
N GLY A 35 -6.49 23.47 3.89
CA GLY A 35 -6.97 22.38 4.75
C GLY A 35 -7.43 21.12 4.01
N TYR A 36 -7.38 21.12 2.68
CA TYR A 36 -7.82 19.99 1.86
C TYR A 36 -6.73 19.58 0.86
N CYS A 37 -6.80 18.33 0.40
CA CYS A 37 -6.12 17.83 -0.78
C CYS A 37 -7.18 17.47 -1.83
N TYR A 38 -6.88 17.71 -3.11
CA TYR A 38 -7.72 17.31 -4.23
C TYR A 38 -6.97 16.40 -5.22
N SER A 39 -7.62 15.31 -5.64
CA SER A 39 -7.16 14.44 -6.73
C SER A 39 -8.29 14.11 -7.70
N LYS A 40 -7.93 14.03 -8.98
CA LYS A 40 -8.82 13.64 -10.09
C LYS A 40 -9.01 12.12 -10.17
N ILE A 41 -8.34 11.36 -9.31
CA ILE A 41 -8.45 9.91 -9.25
C ILE A 41 -9.86 9.52 -8.79
N LYS A 42 -10.47 8.58 -9.54
CA LYS A 42 -11.80 8.03 -9.20
C LYS A 42 -11.81 7.44 -7.79
N GLY A 43 -12.72 7.94 -6.96
CA GLY A 43 -12.90 7.47 -5.58
C GLY A 43 -12.17 8.25 -4.49
N VAL A 44 -11.21 9.10 -4.87
CA VAL A 44 -10.44 9.91 -3.93
C VAL A 44 -11.06 11.30 -3.78
N GLY A 45 -11.10 12.05 -4.89
CA GLY A 45 -11.69 13.40 -4.93
C GLY A 45 -11.05 14.35 -3.93
N GLU A 46 -11.89 15.17 -3.28
CA GLU A 46 -11.48 16.07 -2.21
C GLU A 46 -11.35 15.31 -0.89
N MET A 47 -10.28 15.59 -0.15
CA MET A 47 -9.94 14.98 1.13
C MET A 47 -9.51 16.05 2.12
N ARG A 48 -9.92 15.93 3.38
CA ARG A 48 -9.37 16.75 4.48
C ARG A 48 -7.95 16.30 4.82
N LYS A 49 -7.14 17.20 5.36
CA LYS A 49 -5.87 16.79 6.00
C LYS A 49 -6.11 15.74 7.08
N GLY A 50 -5.27 14.71 7.08
CA GLY A 50 -5.39 13.51 7.90
C GLY A 50 -6.44 12.50 7.42
N GLU A 51 -7.23 12.81 6.38
CA GLU A 51 -8.22 11.88 5.85
C GLU A 51 -7.55 10.78 5.02
N ILE A 52 -8.13 9.59 5.06
CA ILE A 52 -7.72 8.43 4.29
C ILE A 52 -8.90 7.92 3.47
N LYS A 53 -8.68 7.67 2.18
CA LYS A 53 -9.65 7.08 1.26
C LYS A 53 -9.05 5.93 0.47
N MET A 54 -9.91 5.09 -0.10
CA MET A 54 -9.52 4.03 -1.02
C MET A 54 -9.73 4.48 -2.47
N LYS A 55 -8.79 4.15 -3.34
CA LYS A 55 -8.99 4.29 -4.78
C LYS A 55 -10.04 3.28 -5.25
N ILE A 56 -11.04 3.74 -6.01
CA ILE A 56 -12.08 2.82 -6.50
C ILE A 56 -11.48 1.85 -7.51
N GLY A 57 -11.75 0.56 -7.32
CA GLY A 57 -11.30 -0.51 -8.22
C GLY A 57 -9.88 -1.00 -7.98
N GLU A 58 -9.17 -0.44 -6.98
CA GLU A 58 -7.79 -0.82 -6.68
C GLU A 58 -7.57 -0.98 -5.17
N CYS A 59 -6.67 -1.89 -4.79
CA CYS A 59 -6.22 -2.02 -3.40
C CYS A 59 -5.13 -1.01 -3.08
N VAL A 60 -5.50 0.28 -3.12
CA VAL A 60 -4.61 1.41 -2.86
C VAL A 60 -5.30 2.36 -1.89
N LYS A 61 -4.67 2.60 -0.74
CA LYS A 61 -5.08 3.69 0.15
C LYS A 61 -4.41 5.00 -0.31
N VAL A 62 -5.11 6.10 -0.11
CA VAL A 62 -4.63 7.45 -0.35
C VAL A 62 -4.83 8.24 0.93
N GLU A 63 -3.82 8.96 1.36
CA GLU A 63 -3.83 9.81 2.55
C GLU A 63 -3.52 11.26 2.16
N CYS A 64 -4.32 12.22 2.63
CA CYS A 64 -3.99 13.64 2.54
C CYS A 64 -3.19 14.04 3.79
N THR A 65 -1.89 14.23 3.63
CA THR A 65 -0.99 14.59 4.73
C THR A 65 -1.25 16.01 5.24
N GLU A 66 -0.79 16.31 6.47
CA GLU A 66 -0.83 17.67 7.04
C GLU A 66 -0.11 18.71 6.18
N GLY A 67 0.91 18.29 5.43
CA GLY A 67 1.64 19.11 4.45
C GLY A 67 0.84 19.43 3.18
N GLY A 68 -0.36 18.87 3.00
CA GLY A 68 -1.17 19.04 1.80
C GLY A 68 -0.69 18.18 0.61
N LEU A 69 0.06 17.11 0.88
CA LEU A 69 0.49 16.12 -0.12
C LEU A 69 -0.40 14.89 -0.07
N MET A 70 -0.64 14.26 -1.21
CA MET A 70 -1.30 12.96 -1.27
C MET A 70 -0.28 11.82 -1.29
N VAL A 71 -0.43 10.87 -0.38
CA VAL A 71 0.41 9.67 -0.30
C VAL A 71 -0.43 8.46 -0.66
N HIS A 72 -0.03 7.77 -1.71
CA HIS A 72 -0.63 6.53 -2.19
C HIS A 72 0.16 5.37 -1.63
N THR A 73 -0.52 4.38 -1.06
CA THR A 73 0.12 3.14 -0.61
C THR A 73 -0.64 1.95 -1.18
N GLY A 74 0.08 1.07 -1.87
CA GLY A 74 -0.49 -0.16 -2.44
C GLY A 74 0.32 -1.41 -2.08
N CYS A 75 -0.23 -2.54 -2.50
CA CYS A 75 0.38 -3.87 -2.31
C CYS A 75 1.61 -4.06 -3.19
N ASN A 76 2.56 -4.89 -2.76
CA ASN A 76 3.72 -5.25 -3.59
C ASN A 76 3.27 -5.76 -4.97
N PRO A 77 3.94 -5.38 -6.08
CA PRO A 77 3.76 -6.08 -7.35
C PRO A 77 4.10 -7.57 -7.17
N VAL A 78 3.13 -8.44 -7.46
CA VAL A 78 3.33 -9.88 -7.49
C VAL A 78 4.13 -10.21 -8.77
N LYS A 79 5.18 -11.04 -8.67
CA LYS A 79 5.96 -11.48 -9.84
C LYS A 79 5.08 -12.23 -10.85
N ASN A 80 5.39 -12.04 -12.13
CA ASN A 80 4.61 -12.37 -13.34
C ASN A 80 3.99 -13.79 -13.46
N ASP A 81 4.36 -14.76 -12.64
CA ASP A 81 3.85 -16.15 -12.74
C ASP A 81 2.77 -16.49 -11.71
N CYS A 82 2.32 -15.52 -10.91
CA CYS A 82 1.33 -15.74 -9.87
C CYS A 82 0.07 -14.91 -10.16
N ASN A 83 -0.98 -15.58 -10.66
CA ASN A 83 -2.28 -14.97 -10.92
C ASN A 83 -3.04 -14.77 -9.61
N PHE A 84 -2.82 -13.65 -8.93
CA PHE A 84 -3.62 -13.26 -7.76
C PHE A 84 -4.20 -11.86 -7.95
N LEU A 85 -5.53 -11.79 -7.91
CA LEU A 85 -6.29 -10.54 -7.94
C LEU A 85 -6.52 -10.04 -6.50
N PRO A 86 -6.44 -8.73 -6.25
CA PRO A 86 -6.76 -8.16 -4.95
C PRO A 86 -8.24 -8.36 -4.59
N ASN A 87 -8.54 -8.52 -3.30
CA ASN A 87 -9.91 -8.57 -2.82
C ASN A 87 -10.42 -7.16 -2.52
N LEU A 88 -11.04 -6.53 -3.52
CA LEU A 88 -11.52 -5.15 -3.45
C LEU A 88 -12.73 -4.94 -2.50
N THR A 89 -13.27 -6.00 -1.89
CA THR A 89 -14.30 -5.84 -0.84
C THR A 89 -13.71 -5.48 0.51
N LYS A 90 -12.38 -5.51 0.65
CA LYS A 90 -11.66 -5.19 1.88
C LYS A 90 -10.91 -3.86 1.74
N PHE A 91 -10.56 -3.26 2.87
CA PHE A 91 -9.69 -2.09 2.91
C PHE A 91 -8.23 -2.51 2.86
N TYR A 92 -7.36 -1.62 2.39
CA TYR A 92 -5.92 -1.83 2.53
C TYR A 92 -5.53 -1.87 4.02
N PRO A 93 -4.65 -2.78 4.46
CA PRO A 93 -3.86 -3.74 3.66
C PRO A 93 -4.56 -5.08 3.38
N ASP A 94 -5.74 -5.33 3.94
CA ASP A 94 -6.42 -6.63 3.88
C ASP A 94 -6.96 -7.00 2.48
N CYS A 95 -7.06 -6.03 1.56
CA CYS A 95 -7.36 -6.29 0.15
C CYS A 95 -6.16 -6.81 -0.65
N CYS A 96 -4.96 -6.80 -0.06
CA CYS A 96 -3.76 -7.28 -0.75
C CYS A 96 -3.80 -8.80 -0.95
N PRO A 97 -3.37 -9.30 -2.12
CA PRO A 97 -3.30 -10.72 -2.36
C PRO A 97 -2.23 -11.37 -1.48
N GLU A 98 -2.56 -12.52 -0.90
CA GLU A 98 -1.58 -13.39 -0.27
C GLU A 98 -0.74 -14.05 -1.37
N VAL A 99 0.59 -13.98 -1.27
CA VAL A 99 1.51 -14.55 -2.26
C VAL A 99 1.53 -16.06 -2.09
N LEU A 100 0.62 -16.76 -2.74
CA LEU A 100 0.62 -18.23 -2.84
C LEU A 100 1.22 -18.66 -4.18
N CYS A 101 2.47 -18.30 -4.44
CA CYS A 101 3.16 -18.81 -5.61
C CYS A 101 3.38 -20.32 -5.44
N LYS A 102 2.74 -21.15 -6.28
CA LYS A 102 3.15 -22.55 -6.42
C LYS A 102 4.62 -22.53 -6.84
N ALA A 103 5.48 -23.17 -6.05
CA ALA A 103 6.83 -23.47 -6.51
C ALA A 103 6.70 -24.11 -7.90
N SER A 104 7.39 -23.57 -8.90
CA SER A 104 7.47 -24.19 -10.21
C SER A 104 7.89 -25.63 -10.00
N VAL A 105 6.96 -26.56 -10.21
CA VAL A 105 7.28 -27.98 -10.25
C VAL A 105 8.12 -28.14 -11.51
N ASN A 106 9.45 -28.17 -11.35
CA ASN A 106 10.34 -28.74 -12.35
C ASN A 106 9.99 -30.22 -12.46
N ASN A 107 8.94 -30.54 -13.22
CA ASN A 107 8.70 -31.88 -13.71
C ASN A 107 9.71 -32.14 -14.82
N THR A 108 10.96 -32.42 -14.43
CA THR A 108 11.87 -33.17 -15.27
C THR A 108 11.47 -34.63 -15.16
N TYR A 109 10.47 -35.04 -15.95
CA TYR A 109 10.21 -36.46 -16.20
C TYR A 109 10.61 -36.77 -17.63
N THR A 110 11.56 -37.72 -17.71
CA THR A 110 12.08 -38.52 -18.85
C THR A 110 12.85 -37.79 -19.94
#